data_AF-A0A8X6V4C0-F1
#
_entry.id   AF-A0A8X6V4C0-F1
#
_cell.length_a   1.000
_cell.length_b   1.000
_cell.length_c   1.000
_cell.angle_alpha   90.00
_cell.angle_beta   90.00
_cell.angle_gamma   90.00
#
_symmetry.space_group_name_H-M   'P 1'
#
loop_
_entity.id
_entity.type
_entity.pdbx_description
1 polymer ?
#
loop_
_entity_poly.entity_id
_entity_poly.type
_entity_poly.pdbx_seq_one_letter_code
_entity_poly.pdbx_strand_id
1 'polypeptide(L)'
;MTFVQFLHSVLRGLDFRFSYIDDILVASKDEAQHVSHLKQTFQRLQDNGLVIKVAKCQFLQTEIDFLGHRISVNGIEPSKERIRVIYFKLPETVKELRRYLGVINFYHRFIPNAAENQAVLSNYLKERKVSTNKIHWTEESVQAFEIANNYVK
;
A
#
# COMPACT_ATOMS: atom_id res chain seq x y z
N MET A 1 10.39 23.91 -8.38
CA MET A 1 9.81 22.65 -8.89
C MET A 1 10.23 21.55 -7.94
N THR A 2 9.31 20.77 -7.40
CA THR A 2 9.69 19.64 -6.53
C THR A 2 10.19 18.47 -7.39
N PHE A 3 11.00 17.57 -6.82
CA PHE A 3 11.48 16.38 -7.52
C PHE A 3 10.32 15.55 -8.11
N VAL A 4 9.21 15.46 -7.38
CA VAL A 4 8.00 14.75 -7.87
C VAL A 4 7.44 15.37 -9.14
N GLN A 5 7.32 16.70 -9.19
CA GLN A 5 6.87 17.41 -10.38
C GLN A 5 7.83 17.21 -11.55
N PHE A 6 9.13 17.20 -11.26
CA PHE A 6 10.17 16.92 -12.26
C PHE A 6 10.06 15.51 -12.81
N LEU A 7 10.02 14.50 -11.96
CA LEU A 7 9.88 13.10 -12.38
C LEU A 7 8.61 12.89 -13.20
N HIS A 8 7.49 13.49 -12.78
CA HIS A 8 6.23 13.44 -13.52
C HIS A 8 6.32 14.12 -14.89
N SER A 9 7.06 15.23 -15.01
CA SER A 9 7.28 15.89 -16.30
C SER A 9 8.18 15.07 -17.23
N VAL A 10 9.22 14.44 -16.69
CA VAL A 10 10.15 13.60 -17.43
C VAL A 10 9.43 12.38 -18.00
N LEU A 11 8.62 11.70 -17.19
CA LEU A 11 7.89 10.48 -17.57
C LEU A 11 6.57 10.75 -18.32
N ARG A 12 6.28 12.00 -18.67
CA ARG A 12 5.04 12.36 -19.37
C ARG A 12 5.00 11.71 -20.76
N GLY A 13 3.82 11.20 -21.14
CA GLY A 13 3.61 10.51 -22.42
C GLY A 13 4.05 9.04 -22.44
N LEU A 14 4.51 8.51 -21.31
CA LEU A 14 4.65 7.06 -21.12
C LEU A 14 3.39 6.57 -20.39
N ASP A 15 2.46 5.96 -21.13
CA ASP A 15 1.16 5.51 -20.58
C ASP A 15 1.26 4.16 -19.85
N PHE A 16 2.36 3.45 -20.05
CA PHE A 16 2.65 2.14 -19.47
C PHE A 16 3.39 2.21 -18.13
N ARG A 17 3.53 3.40 -17.55
CA ARG A 17 4.19 3.61 -16.25
C ARG A 17 3.28 4.25 -15.24
N PHE A 18 3.58 3.97 -13.98
CA PHE A 18 3.08 4.70 -12.83
C PHE A 18 4.27 5.20 -12.01
N SER A 19 4.19 6.42 -11.45
CA SER A 19 5.24 6.92 -10.55
C SER A 19 4.65 7.49 -9.27
N TYR A 20 5.34 7.28 -8.17
CA TYR A 20 5.00 7.87 -6.87
C TYR A 20 6.27 8.32 -6.18
N ILE A 21 6.42 9.63 -6.03
CA ILE A 21 7.63 10.28 -5.48
C ILE A 21 8.88 9.89 -6.27
N ASP A 22 9.62 8.87 -5.84
CA ASP A 22 10.85 8.35 -6.42
C ASP A 22 10.71 6.94 -7.00
N ASP A 23 9.60 6.25 -6.72
CA ASP A 23 9.33 4.92 -7.22
C ASP A 23 8.63 4.96 -8.58
N ILE A 24 9.12 4.15 -9.53
CA ILE A 24 8.57 3.99 -10.88
C ILE A 24 8.19 2.53 -11.10
N LEU A 25 6.93 2.30 -11.44
CA LEU A 25 6.41 1.02 -11.91
C LEU A 25 6.24 1.07 -13.43
N VAL A 26 6.75 0.06 -14.14
CA VAL A 26 6.55 -0.14 -15.57
C VAL A 26 5.76 -1.43 -15.76
N ALA A 27 4.66 -1.39 -16.49
CA ALA A 27 3.79 -2.54 -16.73
C ALA A 27 3.55 -2.73 -18.23
N SER A 28 3.56 -3.98 -18.68
CA SER A 28 3.42 -4.33 -20.10
C SER A 28 2.64 -5.64 -20.26
N LYS A 29 2.11 -5.89 -21.45
CA LYS A 29 1.31 -7.10 -21.74
C LYS A 29 2.16 -8.35 -21.92
N ASP A 30 3.35 -8.20 -22.47
CA ASP A 30 4.28 -9.27 -22.79
C ASP A 30 5.73 -8.81 -22.61
N GLU A 31 6.65 -9.76 -22.61
CA GLU A 31 8.08 -9.52 -22.37
C GLU A 31 8.72 -8.60 -23.43
N ALA A 32 8.37 -8.77 -24.71
CA ALA A 32 8.93 -7.97 -25.79
C ALA A 32 8.51 -6.50 -25.66
N GLN A 33 7.23 -6.24 -25.36
CA GLN A 33 6.73 -4.91 -25.02
C GLN A 33 7.41 -4.39 -23.75
N HIS A 34 7.63 -5.23 -22.74
CA HIS A 34 8.28 -4.82 -21.50
C HIS A 34 9.71 -4.33 -21.72
N VAL A 35 10.50 -5.06 -22.51
CA VAL A 35 11.86 -4.62 -22.88
C VAL A 35 11.82 -3.28 -23.63
N SER A 36 10.86 -3.09 -24.55
CA SER A 36 10.67 -1.82 -25.26
C SER A 36 10.32 -0.66 -24.30
N HIS A 37 9.37 -0.89 -23.39
CA HIS A 37 8.95 0.10 -22.39
C HIS A 37 10.07 0.47 -21.42
N LEU A 38 10.87 -0.51 -20.97
CA LEU A 38 12.04 -0.27 -20.15
C LEU A 38 13.08 0.59 -20.88
N LYS A 39 13.38 0.28 -22.15
CA LYS A 39 14.30 1.09 -22.97
C LYS A 39 13.85 2.54 -23.08
N GLN A 40 12.57 2.77 -23.38
CA GLN A 40 12.00 4.12 -23.45
C GLN A 40 12.07 4.85 -22.10
N THR A 41 11.79 4.15 -21.01
CA THR A 41 11.87 4.71 -19.65
C THR A 41 13.30 5.09 -19.31
N PHE A 42 14.26 4.19 -19.52
CA PHE A 42 15.67 4.45 -19.21
C PHE A 42 16.25 5.56 -20.08
N GLN A 43 15.92 5.60 -21.37
CA GLN A 43 16.34 6.69 -22.25
C GLN A 43 15.85 8.03 -21.70
N ARG A 44 14.57 8.09 -21.32
CA ARG A 44 13.98 9.32 -20.77
C ARG A 44 14.67 9.78 -19.47
N LEU A 45 14.99 8.85 -18.58
CA LEU A 45 15.73 9.14 -17.36
C LEU A 45 17.14 9.65 -17.67
N GLN A 46 17.85 8.98 -18.59
CA GLN A 46 19.19 9.33 -19.02
C GLN A 46 19.25 10.73 -19.65
N ASP A 47 18.34 11.05 -20.57
CA ASP A 47 18.25 12.34 -21.25
C ASP A 47 18.05 13.51 -20.27
N ASN A 48 17.52 13.23 -19.08
CA ASN A 48 17.23 14.20 -18.04
C ASN A 48 18.17 14.09 -16.83
N GLY A 49 19.27 13.34 -16.94
CA GLY A 49 20.28 13.22 -15.88
C GLY A 49 19.83 12.47 -14.63
N LEU A 50 18.78 11.65 -14.72
CA LEU A 50 18.29 10.83 -13.60
C LEU A 50 19.03 9.49 -13.57
N VAL A 51 19.54 9.14 -12.40
CA VAL A 51 20.27 7.89 -12.16
C VAL A 51 19.43 6.94 -11.31
N ILE A 52 19.29 5.70 -11.77
CA ILE A 52 18.62 4.63 -11.02
C ILE A 52 19.64 3.85 -10.17
N LYS A 53 19.24 3.49 -8.95
CA LYS A 53 20.03 2.58 -8.11
C LYS A 53 19.67 1.15 -8.45
N VAL A 54 20.41 0.55 -9.40
CA VAL A 54 20.15 -0.81 -9.92
C VAL A 54 19.96 -1.85 -8.82
N ALA A 55 20.72 -1.77 -7.72
CA ALA A 55 20.60 -2.69 -6.58
C ALA A 55 19.24 -2.66 -5.85
N LYS A 56 18.41 -1.63 -6.09
CA LYS A 56 17.03 -1.52 -5.57
C LYS A 56 15.96 -1.82 -6.63
N CYS A 57 16.36 -1.99 -7.89
CA CYS A 57 15.42 -2.23 -8.99
C CYS A 57 15.10 -3.72 -9.11
N GLN A 58 13.86 -4.01 -9.49
CA GLN A 58 13.41 -5.34 -9.84
C GLN A 58 12.94 -5.28 -11.30
N PHE A 59 13.38 -6.23 -12.13
CA PHE A 59 13.08 -6.25 -13.56
C PHE A 59 12.45 -7.57 -13.97
N LEU A 60 11.61 -7.54 -15.01
CA LEU A 60 10.99 -8.72 -15.63
C LEU A 60 10.29 -9.64 -14.62
N GLN A 61 9.57 -9.04 -13.66
CA GLN A 61 8.82 -9.77 -12.66
C GLN A 61 7.37 -9.96 -13.10
N THR A 62 6.81 -11.13 -12.86
CA THR A 62 5.38 -11.41 -13.03
C THR A 62 4.54 -10.85 -11.87
N GLU A 63 5.20 -10.62 -10.73
CA GLU A 63 4.61 -10.01 -9.54
C GLU A 63 5.64 -9.18 -8.77
N ILE A 64 5.23 -8.02 -8.26
CA ILE A 64 6.13 -7.09 -7.56
C ILE A 64 5.42 -6.41 -6.39
N ASP A 65 6.14 -6.16 -5.31
CA ASP A 65 5.67 -5.29 -4.24
C ASP A 65 5.99 -3.83 -4.57
N PHE A 66 4.96 -2.99 -4.63
CA PHE A 66 5.05 -1.57 -4.97
C PHE A 66 4.15 -0.77 -4.03
N LEU A 67 4.74 0.19 -3.30
CA LEU A 67 4.04 1.07 -2.35
C LEU A 67 3.17 0.34 -1.30
N GLY A 68 3.59 -0.85 -0.85
CA GLY A 68 2.84 -1.64 0.13
C GLY A 68 1.68 -2.46 -0.47
N HIS A 69 1.62 -2.57 -1.78
CA HIS A 69 0.71 -3.46 -2.51
C HIS A 69 1.50 -4.48 -3.34
N ARG A 70 1.01 -5.72 -3.40
CA ARG A 70 1.47 -6.72 -4.36
C ARG A 70 0.72 -6.51 -5.66
N ILE A 71 1.44 -6.32 -6.75
CA ILE A 71 0.87 -6.14 -8.09
C ILE A 71 1.21 -7.39 -8.90
N SER A 72 0.21 -8.02 -9.49
CA SER A 72 0.36 -9.21 -10.32
C SER A 72 -0.64 -9.19 -11.49
N VAL A 73 -0.58 -10.24 -12.33
CA VAL A 73 -1.58 -10.49 -13.38
C VAL A 73 -3.01 -10.60 -12.85
N ASN A 74 -3.18 -11.04 -11.58
CA ASN A 74 -4.50 -11.19 -10.97
C ASN A 74 -5.06 -9.87 -10.42
N GLY A 75 -4.26 -8.81 -10.39
CA GLY A 75 -4.64 -7.50 -9.89
C GLY A 75 -3.72 -6.99 -8.79
N ILE A 76 -4.28 -6.12 -7.95
CA ILE A 76 -3.58 -5.46 -6.85
C ILE A 76 -4.09 -6.06 -5.54
N GLU A 77 -3.18 -6.49 -4.69
CA GLU A 77 -3.46 -7.07 -3.38
C GLU A 77 -2.64 -6.38 -2.30
N PRO A 78 -3.01 -6.47 -1.02
CA PRO A 78 -2.15 -6.06 0.09
C PRO A 78 -0.80 -6.80 0.07
N SER A 79 0.31 -6.09 0.29
CA SER A 79 1.63 -6.71 0.35
C SER A 79 1.79 -7.59 1.59
N LYS A 80 2.22 -8.85 1.40
CA LYS A 80 2.43 -9.82 2.49
C LYS A 80 3.45 -9.33 3.51
N GLU A 81 4.49 -8.60 3.09
CA GLU A 81 5.50 -8.06 4.01
C GLU A 81 4.90 -6.99 4.92
N ARG A 82 4.06 -6.10 4.37
CA ARG A 82 3.37 -5.08 5.17
C ARG A 82 2.32 -5.69 6.09
N ILE A 83 1.61 -6.71 5.63
CA ILE A 83 0.62 -7.43 6.43
C ILE A 83 1.27 -8.11 7.63
N ARG A 84 2.45 -8.70 7.49
CA ARG A 84 3.16 -9.35 8.61
C ARG A 84 3.45 -8.42 9.80
N VAL A 85 3.51 -7.10 9.56
CA VAL A 85 3.69 -6.09 10.61
C VAL A 85 2.38 -5.84 11.39
N ILE A 86 1.24 -6.23 10.85
CA ILE A 86 -0.07 -6.14 11.50
C ILE A 86 -0.17 -7.26 12.53
N TYR A 87 -0.29 -6.87 13.79
CA TYR A 87 -0.70 -7.79 14.84
C TYR A 87 -2.17 -8.16 14.59
N PHE A 88 -2.43 -9.39 14.15
CA PHE A 88 -3.79 -9.95 14.06
C PHE A 88 -4.39 -10.31 15.43
N LYS A 89 -3.69 -9.96 16.53
CA LYS A 89 -4.25 -10.04 17.87
C LYS A 89 -5.16 -8.85 18.09
N LEU A 90 -6.29 -9.10 18.73
CA LEU A 90 -7.22 -8.05 19.16
C LEU A 90 -6.45 -7.01 20.02
N PRO A 91 -6.47 -5.71 19.66
CA PRO A 91 -5.74 -4.68 20.40
C PRO A 91 -6.18 -4.62 21.86
N GLU A 92 -5.25 -4.60 22.80
CA GLU A 92 -5.58 -4.50 24.22
C GLU A 92 -5.62 -3.04 24.68
N THR A 93 -4.87 -2.17 24.00
CA THR A 93 -4.74 -0.75 24.35
C THR A 93 -5.21 0.17 23.24
N VAL A 94 -5.63 1.39 23.61
CA VAL A 94 -5.99 2.45 22.64
C VAL A 94 -4.85 2.75 21.66
N LYS A 95 -3.60 2.64 22.12
CA LYS A 95 -2.41 2.85 21.27
C LYS A 95 -2.31 1.78 20.18
N GLU A 96 -2.48 0.52 20.54
CA GLU A 96 -2.51 -0.60 19.58
C GLU A 96 -3.68 -0.47 18.62
N LEU A 97 -4.86 -0.08 19.12
CA LEU A 97 -6.04 0.14 18.30
C LEU A 97 -5.84 1.25 17.26
N ARG A 98 -5.22 2.38 17.64
CA ARG A 98 -4.88 3.44 16.66
C ARG A 98 -3.92 2.95 15.60
N ARG A 99 -2.91 2.16 15.98
CA ARG A 99 -1.97 1.56 15.01
C ARG A 99 -2.71 0.62 14.06
N TYR A 100 -3.57 -0.25 14.59
CA TYR A 100 -4.39 -1.16 13.82
C TYR A 100 -5.30 -0.42 12.83
N LEU A 101 -6.08 0.56 13.30
CA LEU A 101 -6.97 1.35 12.45
C LEU A 101 -6.23 2.12 11.36
N GLY A 102 -5.01 2.59 11.63
CA GLY A 102 -4.15 3.20 10.61
C GLY A 102 -3.85 2.24 9.46
N VAL A 103 -3.65 0.94 9.75
CA VAL A 103 -3.38 -0.06 8.71
C VAL A 103 -4.67 -0.48 7.99
N ILE A 104 -5.77 -0.68 8.72
CA ILE A 104 -7.07 -0.96 8.10
C ILE A 104 -7.49 0.18 7.18
N ASN A 105 -7.24 1.44 7.57
CA ASN A 105 -7.48 2.58 6.71
C ASN A 105 -6.56 2.60 5.48
N PHE A 106 -5.32 2.13 5.59
CA PHE A 106 -4.43 2.00 4.43
C PHE A 106 -4.95 0.96 3.42
N TYR A 107 -5.55 -0.14 3.90
CA TYR A 107 -6.09 -1.22 3.07
C TYR A 107 -7.62 -1.20 2.88
N HIS A 108 -8.30 -0.10 3.22
CA HIS A 108 -9.77 -0.03 3.24
C HIS A 108 -10.43 -0.41 1.91
N ARG A 109 -9.75 -0.19 0.77
CA ARG A 109 -10.24 -0.53 -0.57
C ARG A 109 -10.46 -2.03 -0.78
N PHE A 110 -9.80 -2.88 0.00
CA PHE A 110 -9.91 -4.34 -0.08
C PHE A 110 -10.93 -4.91 0.92
N ILE A 111 -11.44 -4.08 1.83
CA ILE A 111 -12.33 -4.49 2.91
C ILE A 111 -13.74 -4.00 2.59
N PRO A 112 -14.72 -4.91 2.37
CA PRO A 112 -16.11 -4.50 2.17
C PRO A 112 -16.62 -3.79 3.43
N ASN A 113 -17.40 -2.73 3.24
CA ASN A 113 -17.97 -1.91 4.32
C ASN A 113 -16.93 -1.43 5.34
N ALA A 114 -15.71 -1.13 4.88
CA ALA A 114 -14.60 -0.70 5.73
C ALA A 114 -14.97 0.47 6.65
N ALA A 115 -15.77 1.43 6.16
CA ALA A 115 -16.19 2.59 6.95
C ALA A 115 -17.06 2.21 8.15
N GLU A 116 -18.02 1.30 7.97
CA GLU A 116 -18.90 0.81 9.04
C GLU A 116 -18.10 0.02 10.07
N ASN A 117 -17.27 -0.91 9.60
CA ASN A 117 -16.39 -1.71 10.47
C ASN A 117 -15.42 -0.80 11.27
N GLN A 118 -14.82 0.20 10.62
CA GLN A 118 -13.94 1.16 11.29
C GLN A 118 -14.70 2.07 12.25
N ALA A 119 -15.96 2.41 11.99
CA ALA A 119 -16.76 3.28 12.85
C ALA A 119 -17.02 2.64 14.21
N VAL A 120 -17.39 1.34 14.23
CA VAL A 120 -17.57 0.54 15.45
C VAL A 120 -16.29 0.56 16.29
N LEU A 121 -15.15 0.32 15.65
CA LEU A 121 -13.84 0.30 16.31
C LEU A 121 -13.35 1.70 16.73
N SER A 122 -13.69 2.74 15.97
CA SER A 122 -13.28 4.12 16.25
C SER A 122 -13.99 4.73 17.45
N ASN A 123 -15.11 4.16 17.89
CA ASN A 123 -15.80 4.61 19.11
C ASN A 123 -14.92 4.46 20.35
N TYR A 124 -14.11 3.40 20.42
CA TYR A 124 -13.13 3.18 21.49
C TYR A 124 -11.98 4.22 21.49
N LEU A 125 -11.80 4.99 20.40
CA LEU A 125 -10.82 6.09 20.36
C LEU A 125 -11.35 7.40 20.96
N LYS A 126 -12.67 7.55 21.07
CA LYS A 126 -13.33 8.79 21.55
C LYS A 126 -13.29 8.91 23.06
N GLU A 127 -13.10 7.80 23.78
CA GLU A 127 -12.92 7.80 25.22
C GLU A 127 -11.59 8.47 25.60
N ARG A 128 -11.66 9.77 25.94
CA ARG A 128 -10.51 10.65 26.22
C ARG A 128 -9.65 10.25 27.43
N LYS A 129 -9.93 9.12 28.10
CA LYS A 129 -9.28 8.77 29.37
C LYS A 129 -8.19 7.71 29.15
N VAL A 130 -6.96 8.24 29.09
CA VAL A 130 -5.67 7.56 29.34
C VAL A 130 -5.29 6.47 28.32
N SER A 131 -4.14 6.66 27.68
CA SER A 131 -3.54 5.77 26.67
C SER A 131 -3.21 4.34 27.13
N THR A 132 -3.51 3.99 28.37
CA THR A 132 -3.24 2.71 29.04
C THR A 132 -4.50 1.97 29.52
N ASN A 133 -5.70 2.49 29.29
CA ASN A 133 -6.92 1.74 29.62
C ASN A 133 -7.07 0.53 28.69
N LYS A 134 -7.32 -0.64 29.30
CA LYS A 134 -7.67 -1.86 28.58
C LYS A 134 -8.98 -1.64 27.83
N ILE A 135 -9.03 -2.05 26.58
CA ILE A 135 -10.27 -2.00 25.78
C ILE A 135 -11.17 -3.15 26.21
N HIS A 136 -12.42 -2.82 26.54
CA HIS A 136 -13.47 -3.80 26.80
C HIS A 136 -14.24 -4.06 25.50
N TRP A 137 -13.91 -5.16 24.84
CA TRP A 137 -14.49 -5.52 23.55
C TRP A 137 -15.90 -6.09 23.69
N THR A 138 -16.83 -5.57 22.88
CA THR A 138 -18.16 -6.16 22.66
C THR A 138 -18.11 -7.20 21.53
N GLU A 139 -19.06 -8.12 21.49
CA GLU A 139 -19.17 -9.13 20.42
C GLU A 139 -19.20 -8.48 19.02
N GLU A 140 -19.98 -7.42 18.84
CA GLU A 140 -20.06 -6.65 17.59
C GLU A 140 -18.69 -6.13 17.15
N SER A 141 -17.91 -5.57 18.09
CA SER A 141 -16.59 -5.03 17.78
C SER A 141 -15.53 -6.10 17.51
N VAL A 142 -15.66 -7.29 18.13
CA VAL A 142 -14.82 -8.45 17.79
C VAL A 142 -15.13 -8.93 16.38
N GLN A 143 -16.42 -9.03 16.02
CA GLN A 143 -16.83 -9.41 14.67
C GLN A 143 -16.30 -8.42 13.61
N ALA A 144 -16.43 -7.11 13.86
CA ALA A 144 -15.88 -6.10 12.96
C ALA A 144 -14.35 -6.22 12.77
N PHE A 145 -13.62 -6.53 13.84
CA PHE A 145 -12.19 -6.79 13.79
C PHE A 145 -11.85 -8.07 12.99
N GLU A 146 -12.58 -9.16 13.21
CA GLU A 146 -12.36 -10.42 12.48
C GLU A 146 -12.68 -10.31 10.99
N ILE A 147 -13.78 -9.64 10.63
CA ILE A 147 -14.14 -9.35 9.25
C ILE A 147 -13.00 -8.59 8.57
N ALA A 148 -12.57 -7.47 9.14
CA ALA A 148 -11.49 -6.65 8.57
C ALA A 148 -10.19 -7.45 8.40
N ASN A 149 -9.85 -8.33 9.35
CA ASN A 149 -8.65 -9.15 9.27
C ASN A 149 -8.70 -10.21 8.17
N ASN A 150 -9.88 -10.76 7.86
CA ASN A 150 -9.99 -11.80 6.83
C ASN A 150 -9.68 -11.29 5.41
N TYR A 151 -9.83 -9.98 5.17
CA TYR A 151 -9.52 -9.35 3.88
C TYR A 151 -8.08 -8.81 3.78
N VAL A 152 -7.33 -8.82 4.89
CA VAL A 152 -5.97 -8.26 4.98
C VAL A 152 -4.97 -9.32 5.46
N LYS A 153 -5.27 -10.61 5.25
CA LYS A 153 -4.41 -11.76 5.59
C LYS A 153 -3.66 -12.30 4.38
#